data_AF-A0A4R4UV44-F1
#
_entry.id   AF-A0A4R4UV44-F1
#
_cell.length_a   1.000
_cell.length_b   1.000
_cell.length_c   1.000
_cell.angle_alpha   90.00
_cell.angle_beta   90.00
_cell.angle_gamma   90.00
#
_symmetry.space_group_name_H-M   'P 1'
#
loop_
_entity.id
_entity.type
_entity.pdbx_description
1 polymer ?
#
loop_
_entity_poly.entity_id
_entity_poly.type
_entity_poly.pdbx_seq_one_letter_code
_entity_poly.pdbx_strand_id
1 'polypeptide(L)'
;MLVRDNQTIWGVAMYSFHWVPANAARHASTDRRPEGALVYPSGTAVTTLCGKVDQISDNSEIAWLWSTCPECYEAALRMARAADG
;
A
#
# COMPACT_ATOMS: atom_id res chain seq x y z
N MET A 1 26.40 -2.72 -10.11
CA MET A 1 25.66 -1.48 -9.80
C MET A 1 24.30 -1.88 -9.26
N LEU A 2 24.22 -2.09 -7.94
CA LEU A 2 22.97 -2.44 -7.25
C LEU A 2 22.52 -1.17 -6.54
N VAL A 3 21.48 -0.50 -7.05
CA VAL A 3 20.85 0.61 -6.33
C VAL A 3 20.02 -0.02 -5.21
N ARG A 4 20.63 -0.18 -4.03
CA ARG A 4 19.92 -0.39 -2.78
C ARG A 4 19.63 0.98 -2.19
N ASP A 5 18.61 1.67 -2.70
CA ASP A 5 18.12 2.89 -2.04
C ASP A 5 17.18 2.50 -0.90
N ASN A 6 17.84 2.19 0.20
CA ASN A 6 17.31 1.99 1.55
C ASN A 6 16.86 3.36 2.09
N GLN A 7 15.57 3.71 1.93
CA GLN A 7 14.98 4.89 2.55
C GLN A 7 15.09 4.80 4.08
N THR A 8 16.19 5.33 4.60
CA THR A 8 16.52 5.38 6.02
C THR A 8 16.28 6.80 6.51
N ILE A 9 15.15 7.01 7.19
CA ILE A 9 14.99 8.10 8.16
C ILE A 9 14.39 7.49 9.44
N TRP A 10 15.25 7.34 10.45
CA TRP A 10 15.02 7.09 11.87
C TRP A 10 13.60 6.69 12.33
N GLY A 11 13.44 5.44 12.80
CA GLY A 11 12.57 5.13 13.94
C GLY A 11 11.11 4.77 13.67
N VAL A 12 10.67 4.64 12.42
CA VAL A 12 9.39 4.01 12.09
C VAL A 12 9.69 2.97 11.02
N ALA A 13 9.41 1.69 11.31
CA ALA A 13 9.43 0.66 10.28
C ALA A 13 8.44 1.08 9.19
N MET A 14 8.93 1.72 8.14
CA MET A 14 8.09 2.14 7.03
C MET A 14 7.84 0.88 6.23
N TYR A 15 6.73 0.21 6.56
CA TYR A 15 6.32 -1.00 5.88
C TYR A 15 6.35 -0.74 4.38
N SER A 16 6.95 -1.66 3.61
CA SER A 16 7.15 -1.51 2.16
C SER A 16 5.85 -1.62 1.35
N PHE A 17 4.69 -1.42 1.99
CA PHE A 17 3.37 -1.41 1.39
C PHE A 17 2.56 -0.22 1.91
N HIS A 18 1.58 0.18 1.12
CA HIS A 18 0.68 1.29 1.41
C HIS A 18 -0.77 0.81 1.28
N TRP A 19 -1.62 1.20 2.23
CA TRP A 19 -3.06 0.96 2.12
C TRP A 19 -3.68 1.88 1.06
N VAL A 20 -4.61 1.33 0.29
CA VAL A 20 -5.31 2.00 -0.81
C VAL A 20 -6.75 1.50 -0.87
N PRO A 21 -7.75 2.33 -0.54
CA PRO A 21 -9.13 1.98 -0.81
C PRO A 21 -9.37 1.99 -2.33
N ALA A 22 -9.99 0.93 -2.83
CA ALA A 22 -10.40 0.80 -4.22
C ALA A 22 -11.46 -0.30 -4.31
N ASN A 23 -12.41 -0.17 -5.24
CA ASN A 23 -13.35 -1.25 -5.55
C ASN A 23 -14.09 -1.81 -4.29
N ALA A 24 -14.60 -0.90 -3.45
CA ALA A 24 -15.35 -1.20 -2.22
C ALA A 24 -14.57 -1.98 -1.13
N ALA A 25 -13.24 -2.03 -1.19
CA ALA A 25 -12.40 -2.60 -0.14
C ALA A 25 -11.12 -1.78 0.09
N ARG A 26 -10.50 -1.94 1.26
CA ARG A 26 -9.13 -1.44 1.49
C ARG A 26 -8.12 -2.50 1.09
N HIS A 27 -7.37 -2.22 0.04
CA HIS A 27 -6.28 -3.04 -0.48
C HIS A 27 -4.93 -2.54 0.03
N ALA A 28 -3.89 -3.34 -0.13
CA ALA A 28 -2.51 -2.94 0.07
C ALA A 28 -1.77 -3.01 -1.27
N SER A 29 -0.83 -2.09 -1.50
CA SER A 29 -0.02 -2.04 -2.71
C SER A 29 1.42 -1.65 -2.39
N THR A 30 2.37 -2.25 -3.10
CA THR A 30 3.80 -1.91 -3.09
C THR A 30 4.18 -0.88 -4.13
N ASP A 31 3.22 -0.43 -4.95
CA ASP A 31 3.49 0.53 -6.00
C ASP A 31 4.06 1.83 -5.41
N ARG A 32 4.84 2.53 -6.23
CA ARG A 32 5.39 3.82 -5.80
C ARG A 32 4.28 4.86 -5.83
N ARG A 33 4.11 5.59 -4.73
CA ARG A 33 3.23 6.77 -4.69
C ARG A 33 3.86 7.93 -5.48
N PRO A 34 3.04 8.86 -6.02
CA PRO A 34 3.54 10.13 -6.54
C PRO A 34 4.45 10.84 -5.52
N GLU A 35 5.45 11.57 -6.01
CA GLU A 35 6.38 12.29 -5.13
C GLU A 35 5.65 13.28 -4.22
N GLY A 36 6.02 13.31 -2.95
CA GLY A 36 5.38 14.14 -1.92
C GLY A 36 4.02 13.61 -1.42
N ALA A 37 3.46 12.55 -2.00
CA ALA A 37 2.18 12.00 -1.58
C ALA A 37 2.31 11.03 -0.40
N LEU A 38 1.54 11.28 0.66
CA LEU A 38 1.42 10.40 1.84
C LEU A 38 0.39 9.28 1.67
N VAL A 39 -0.40 9.31 0.60
CA VAL A 39 -1.41 8.31 0.19
C VAL A 39 -1.53 8.34 -1.32
N TYR A 40 -2.13 7.33 -1.95
CA TYR A 40 -2.47 7.42 -3.37
C TYR A 40 -3.59 8.45 -3.56
N PRO A 41 -3.44 9.46 -4.44
CA PRO A 41 -4.54 10.34 -4.79
C PRO A 41 -5.70 9.57 -5.45
N SER A 42 -6.94 10.02 -5.25
CA SER A 42 -8.09 9.45 -5.96
C SER A 42 -7.86 9.49 -7.46
N GLY A 43 -8.25 8.43 -8.17
CA GLY A 43 -8.01 8.28 -9.60
C GLY A 43 -6.67 7.63 -9.97
N THR A 44 -5.77 7.41 -9.00
CA THR A 44 -4.50 6.71 -9.26
C THR A 44 -4.75 5.22 -9.46
N ALA A 45 -4.30 4.67 -10.57
CA ALA A 45 -4.32 3.22 -10.81
C ALA A 45 -3.17 2.53 -10.07
N VAL A 46 -3.47 1.43 -9.39
CA VAL A 46 -2.48 0.63 -8.65
C VAL A 46 -2.67 -0.87 -8.89
N THR A 47 -1.58 -1.61 -8.75
CA THR A 47 -1.58 -3.06 -8.57
C THR A 47 -1.60 -3.39 -7.08
N THR A 48 -2.52 -4.26 -6.69
CA THR A 48 -2.74 -4.63 -5.28
C THR A 48 -2.05 -5.96 -4.94
N LEU A 49 -1.75 -6.18 -3.67
CA LEU A 49 -1.12 -7.42 -3.19
C LEU A 49 -1.99 -8.67 -3.40
N CYS A 50 -3.31 -8.52 -3.56
CA CYS A 50 -4.18 -9.64 -3.94
C CYS A 50 -4.18 -9.94 -5.45
N GLY A 51 -3.29 -9.31 -6.22
CA GLY A 51 -3.08 -9.57 -7.65
C GLY A 51 -4.05 -8.83 -8.58
N LYS A 52 -4.97 -8.03 -8.05
CA LYS A 52 -5.83 -7.18 -8.89
C LYS A 52 -5.00 -6.00 -9.43
N VAL A 53 -5.02 -5.83 -10.74
CA VAL A 53 -4.38 -4.74 -11.49
C VAL A 53 -5.38 -3.61 -11.76
N ASP A 54 -4.87 -2.43 -12.14
CA ASP A 54 -5.64 -1.24 -12.52
C ASP A 54 -6.76 -0.87 -11.54
N GLN A 55 -6.54 -1.10 -10.24
CA GLN A 55 -7.50 -0.69 -9.23
C GLN A 55 -7.40 0.82 -9.06
N ILE A 56 -8.50 1.53 -9.30
CA ILE A 56 -8.55 2.99 -9.19
C ILE A 56 -8.72 3.36 -7.72
N SER A 57 -7.74 4.09 -7.17
CA SER A 57 -7.76 4.58 -5.80
C SER A 57 -8.97 5.50 -5.57
N ASP A 58 -9.66 5.26 -4.46
CA ASP A 58 -10.64 6.15 -3.87
C ASP A 58 -10.10 6.61 -2.50
N ASN A 59 -9.59 7.84 -2.44
CA ASN A 59 -9.05 8.41 -1.22
C ASN A 59 -10.08 9.27 -0.46
N SER A 60 -11.38 9.00 -0.64
CA SER A 60 -12.42 9.64 0.18
C SER A 60 -12.45 9.09 1.61
N GLU A 61 -12.89 9.90 2.56
CA GLU A 61 -13.01 9.49 3.97
C GLU A 61 -13.92 8.25 4.14
N ILE A 62 -14.97 8.13 3.33
CA ILE A 62 -15.89 7.00 3.36
C ILE A 62 -15.22 5.72 2.86
N ALA A 63 -14.40 5.80 1.81
CA ALA A 63 -13.70 4.63 1.28
C ALA A 63 -12.71 4.05 2.29
N TRP A 64 -12.14 4.91 3.14
CA TRP A 64 -11.32 4.47 4.27
C TRP A 64 -12.10 3.73 5.36
N LEU A 65 -13.43 3.73 5.36
CA LEU A 65 -14.25 2.94 6.28
C LEU A 65 -14.59 1.53 5.76
N TRP A 66 -14.27 1.24 4.50
CA TRP A 66 -14.55 -0.08 3.93
C TRP A 66 -13.76 -1.19 4.60
N SER A 67 -14.30 -2.41 4.49
CA SER A 67 -13.63 -3.61 4.96
C SER A 67 -12.29 -3.80 4.27
N THR A 68 -11.31 -4.28 5.03
CA THR A 68 -10.00 -4.63 4.49
C THR A 68 -10.11 -5.91 3.65
N CYS A 69 -9.50 -5.91 2.46
CA CYS A 69 -9.37 -7.11 1.64
C CYS A 69 -8.53 -8.16 2.42
N PRO A 70 -9.08 -9.36 2.70
CA PRO A 70 -8.42 -10.34 3.56
C PRO A 70 -7.08 -10.82 2.98
N GLU A 71 -6.99 -11.01 1.67
CA GLU A 71 -5.76 -11.44 1.00
C GLU A 71 -4.66 -10.36 1.09
N CYS A 72 -5.04 -9.09 0.94
CA CYS A 72 -4.11 -7.97 1.14
C CYS A 72 -3.65 -7.86 2.60
N TYR A 73 -4.54 -8.12 3.55
CA TYR A 73 -4.21 -8.12 4.98
C TYR A 73 -3.19 -9.20 5.33
N GLU A 74 -3.39 -10.43 4.88
CA GLU A 74 -2.43 -11.50 5.11
C GLU A 74 -1.08 -11.23 4.46
N ALA A 75 -1.06 -10.69 3.23
CA ALA A 75 0.17 -10.32 2.55
C ALA A 75 0.93 -9.22 3.30
N ALA A 76 0.22 -8.18 3.75
CA ALA A 76 0.77 -7.10 4.58
C ALA A 76 1.37 -7.64 5.88
N LEU A 77 0.68 -8.57 6.57
CA LEU A 77 1.22 -9.22 7.78
C LEU A 77 2.50 -10.01 7.50
N ARG A 78 2.58 -10.74 6.39
CA ARG A 78 3.80 -11.46 5.98
C ARG A 78 4.95 -10.49 5.75
N MET A 79 4.70 -9.37 5.08
CA MET A 79 5.70 -8.33 4.82
C MET A 79 6.18 -7.65 6.10
N ALA A 80 5.27 -7.30 7.01
CA ALA A 80 5.60 -6.70 8.29
C ALA A 80 6.52 -7.60 9.12
N ARG A 81 6.17 -8.88 9.26
CA ARG A 81 6.98 -9.87 9.98
C ARG A 81 8.36 -10.06 9.37
N ALA A 82 8.48 -9.97 8.05
CA ALA A 82 9.76 -10.10 7.36
C ALA A 82 10.66 -8.87 7.54
N ALA A 83 10.11 -7.71 7.91
CA ALA A 83 10.88 -6.50 8.19
C ALA A 83 11.41 -6.45 9.64
N ASP A 84 10.82 -7.24 10.54
CA ASP A 84 11.17 -7.28 11.96
C ASP A 84 12.30 -8.28 12.30
N GLY A 85 12.72 -9.12 11.35
CA GLY A 85 13.74 -10.17 11.51
C GLY A 85 15.01 -9.91 10.73
#